data_AF-A0A7N4NXK5-F1
#
_entry.id   AF-A0A7N4NXK5-F1
#
_cell.length_a   1.000
_cell.length_b   1.000
_cell.length_c   1.000
_cell.angle_alpha   90.00
_cell.angle_beta   90.00
_cell.angle_gamma   90.00
#
_symmetry.space_group_name_H-M   'P 1'
#
loop_
_entity.id
_entity.type
_entity.pdbx_description
1 polymer ?
#
loop_
_entity_poly.entity_id
_entity_poly.type
_entity_poly.pdbx_seq_one_letter_code
_entity_poly.pdbx_strand_id
1 'polypeptide(L)'
;MELLCSEGARRTPRAGPDPRLLGDHRVLQSLLRLEERYVPRASYFQCVQRELKPHMRKMLAYWMLEDWEVIVLGRLKWDLAAVIAHDFLALILHRLPVPQDRRALVKKHAQTFLALCATGLPASMPGAD
;
A
#
# COMPACT_ATOMS: atom_id res chain seq x y z
N MET A 1 4.42 -27.99 8.98
CA MET A 1 3.77 -26.90 9.73
C MET A 1 2.81 -26.22 8.78
N GLU A 2 1.52 -26.52 8.90
CA GLU A 2 0.48 -25.92 8.08
C GLU A 2 -0.03 -24.64 8.75
N LEU A 3 0.43 -23.48 8.27
CA LEU A 3 -0.22 -22.21 8.56
C LEU A 3 -1.35 -21.99 7.53
N LEU A 4 -2.37 -22.83 7.64
CA LEU A 4 -3.66 -22.60 7.02
C LEU A 4 -4.42 -21.58 7.88
N CYS A 5 -4.37 -20.31 7.50
CA CYS A 5 -5.26 -19.28 8.03
C CYS A 5 -6.69 -19.52 7.53
N SER A 6 -7.34 -20.53 8.11
CA SER A 6 -8.74 -20.84 7.96
C SER A 6 -9.57 -19.99 8.91
N GLU A 7 -9.77 -18.70 8.61
CA GLU A 7 -10.88 -17.96 9.22
C GLU A 7 -11.47 -16.93 8.27
N GLY A 8 -12.43 -17.39 7.46
CA GLY A 8 -13.57 -16.58 7.10
C GLY A 8 -14.53 -16.49 8.30
N ALA A 9 -14.20 -15.69 9.32
CA ALA A 9 -15.06 -15.46 10.47
C ALA A 9 -15.59 -14.02 10.48
N ARG A 10 -16.91 -13.88 10.61
CA ARG A 10 -17.70 -12.65 10.37
C ARG A 10 -17.42 -11.47 11.33
N ARG A 11 -16.39 -11.48 12.17
CA ARG A 11 -16.07 -10.42 13.15
C ARG A 11 -14.58 -10.34 13.51
N THR A 12 -13.70 -10.13 12.53
CA THR A 12 -12.34 -9.72 12.86
C THR A 12 -12.38 -8.31 13.48
N PRO A 13 -11.81 -8.10 14.68
CA PRO A 13 -11.76 -6.76 15.28
C PRO A 13 -10.95 -5.86 14.35
N ARG A 14 -11.61 -4.83 13.82
CA ARG A 14 -10.96 -3.80 13.01
C ARG A 14 -10.70 -2.59 13.89
N ALA A 15 -9.51 -2.01 13.77
CA ALA A 15 -9.23 -0.72 14.39
C ALA A 15 -10.30 0.29 13.97
N GLY A 16 -11.00 0.86 14.96
CA GLY A 16 -11.94 1.94 14.75
C GLY A 16 -11.22 3.24 14.39
N PRO A 17 -11.94 4.24 13.86
CA PRO A 17 -11.37 5.57 13.64
C PRO A 17 -10.99 6.21 14.98
N ASP A 18 -9.75 6.67 15.12
CA ASP A 18 -9.27 7.43 16.27
C ASP A 18 -9.39 8.95 15.97
N PRO A 19 -10.27 9.69 16.65
CA PRO A 19 -10.45 11.12 16.44
C PRO A 19 -9.21 11.95 16.72
N ARG A 20 -8.34 11.53 17.65
CA ARG A 20 -7.11 12.27 17.98
C ARG A 20 -6.11 12.17 16.84
N LEU A 21 -5.92 10.96 16.31
CA LEU A 21 -5.02 10.72 15.18
C LEU A 21 -5.53 11.39 13.90
N LEU A 22 -6.85 11.34 13.66
CA LEU A 22 -7.45 11.87 12.44
C LEU A 22 -7.61 13.40 12.43
N GLY A 23 -7.79 14.00 13.61
CA GLY A 23 -7.90 15.45 13.77
C GLY A 23 -6.54 16.17 13.87
N ASP A 24 -5.47 15.47 14.23
CA ASP A 24 -4.16 16.09 14.41
C ASP A 24 -3.51 16.46 13.07
N HIS A 25 -3.25 17.76 12.90
CA HIS A 25 -2.62 18.28 11.70
C HIS A 25 -1.14 17.87 11.58
N ARG A 26 -0.47 17.57 12.71
CA ARG A 26 0.93 17.12 12.76
C ARG A 26 1.11 15.74 12.16
N VAL A 27 0.10 14.87 12.27
CA VAL A 27 0.11 13.53 11.67
C VAL A 27 0.16 13.67 10.15
N LEU A 28 -0.70 14.51 9.57
CA LEU A 28 -0.67 14.75 8.13
C LEU A 28 0.65 15.38 7.67
N GLN A 29 1.16 16.39 8.39
CA GLN A 29 2.44 17.02 8.06
C GLN A 29 3.61 16.02 8.11
N SER A 30 3.60 15.11 9.07
CA SER A 30 4.62 14.06 9.18
C SER A 30 4.53 13.07 8.02
N LEU A 31 3.32 12.64 7.64
CA LEU A 31 3.11 11.73 6.51
C LEU A 31 3.57 12.36 5.19
N LEU A 32 3.25 13.63 4.95
CA LEU A 32 3.70 14.34 3.74
C LEU A 32 5.23 14.46 3.68
N ARG A 33 5.89 14.75 4.81
CA ARG A 33 7.35 14.79 4.88
C ARG A 33 7.99 13.42 4.61
N LEU A 34 7.33 12.35 5.02
CA LEU A 34 7.83 10.99 4.82
C LEU A 34 7.59 10.49 3.40
N GLU A 35 6.50 10.88 2.74
CA GLU A 35 6.18 10.50 1.36
C GLU A 35 7.36 10.73 0.40
N GLU A 36 8.01 11.90 0.48
CA GLU A 36 9.17 12.25 -0.36
C GLU A 36 10.32 11.23 -0.28
N ARG A 37 10.49 10.56 0.86
CA ARG A 37 11.55 9.57 1.09
C ARG A 37 11.27 8.24 0.39
N TYR A 38 10.01 7.91 0.15
CA TYR A 38 9.58 6.60 -0.32
C TYR A 38 9.18 6.56 -1.79
N VAL A 39 9.27 7.68 -2.51
CA VAL A 39 9.06 7.70 -3.97
C VAL A 39 10.18 6.91 -4.67
N PRO A 40 9.86 5.88 -5.48
CA PRO A 40 10.86 5.14 -6.22
C PRO A 40 11.69 6.06 -7.11
N ARG A 41 13.03 6.03 -6.94
CA ARG A 41 13.96 6.90 -7.68
C ARG A 41 14.03 6.62 -9.20
N ALA A 42 13.50 5.49 -9.66
CA ALA A 42 13.48 5.10 -11.06
C ALA A 42 12.36 4.09 -11.35
N SER A 43 11.94 4.00 -12.62
CA SER A 43 11.01 2.96 -13.08
C SER A 43 11.70 1.59 -13.06
N TYR A 44 11.39 0.77 -12.06
CA TYR A 44 11.96 -0.57 -11.84
C TYR A 44 11.87 -1.48 -13.08
N PHE A 45 10.78 -1.36 -13.85
CA PHE A 45 10.53 -2.15 -15.06
C PHE A 45 11.47 -1.83 -16.23
N GLN A 46 12.11 -0.66 -16.24
CA GLN A 46 13.04 -0.28 -17.29
C GLN A 46 14.48 -0.73 -17.00
N CYS A 47 14.80 -1.00 -15.72
CA CYS A 47 16.18 -1.13 -15.27
C CYS A 47 16.60 -2.54 -14.81
N VAL A 48 15.68 -3.37 -14.29
CA VAL A 48 16.09 -4.58 -13.53
C VAL A 48 15.49 -5.88 -14.05
N GLN A 49 14.27 -5.89 -14.59
CA GLN A 49 13.53 -7.13 -14.86
C GLN A 49 13.62 -7.56 -16.34
N ARG A 50 14.81 -7.97 -16.81
CA ARG A 50 15.04 -8.39 -18.22
C ARG A 50 14.98 -9.90 -18.48
N GLU A 51 15.20 -10.77 -17.47
CA GLU A 51 15.53 -12.20 -17.72
C GLU A 51 14.63 -13.25 -17.03
N LEU A 52 13.72 -12.85 -16.14
CA LEU A 52 12.91 -13.81 -15.36
C LEU A 52 11.61 -14.22 -16.06
N LYS A 53 11.48 -15.51 -16.40
CA LYS A 53 10.28 -16.11 -17.01
C LYS A 53 9.31 -16.69 -15.96
N PRO A 54 7.98 -16.65 -16.16
CA PRO A 54 6.99 -17.06 -15.16
C PRO A 54 7.12 -18.49 -14.60
N HIS A 55 7.64 -19.44 -15.38
CA HIS A 55 7.79 -20.85 -14.96
C HIS A 55 8.94 -21.06 -13.96
N MET A 56 9.94 -20.17 -13.94
CA MET A 56 11.09 -20.26 -13.03
C MET A 56 10.73 -19.89 -11.59
N ARG A 57 9.56 -19.28 -11.37
CA ARG A 57 9.11 -18.79 -10.06
C ARG A 57 8.72 -19.88 -9.07
N LYS A 58 8.28 -21.07 -9.49
CA LYS A 58 7.69 -22.05 -8.55
C LYS A 58 8.72 -22.74 -7.64
N MET A 59 9.89 -23.08 -8.18
CA MET A 59 10.97 -23.75 -7.43
C MET A 59 11.79 -22.74 -6.62
N LEU A 60 12.00 -21.55 -7.19
CA LEU A 60 12.61 -20.42 -6.50
C LEU A 60 11.69 -19.97 -5.33
N ALA A 61 10.37 -19.82 -5.52
CA ALA A 61 9.47 -19.29 -4.47
C ALA A 61 9.51 -20.06 -3.14
N TYR A 62 9.76 -21.37 -3.17
CA TYR A 62 9.84 -22.18 -1.94
C TYR A 62 11.18 -22.02 -1.22
N TRP A 63 12.29 -21.94 -1.95
CA TRP A 63 13.63 -21.68 -1.39
C TRP A 63 13.88 -20.22 -1.06
N MET A 64 13.22 -19.31 -1.78
CA MET A 64 13.44 -17.88 -1.64
C MET A 64 12.73 -17.28 -0.44
N LEU A 65 11.67 -17.87 0.10
CA LEU A 65 10.78 -17.13 0.99
C LEU A 65 11.49 -16.64 2.27
N GLU A 66 12.32 -17.48 2.89
CA GLU A 66 13.08 -17.12 4.10
C GLU A 66 14.35 -16.34 3.77
N ASP A 67 15.17 -16.83 2.84
CA ASP A 67 16.44 -16.18 2.48
C ASP A 67 16.21 -14.80 1.81
N TRP A 68 15.17 -14.68 0.99
CA TRP A 68 14.86 -13.40 0.33
C TRP A 68 14.14 -12.42 1.21
N GLU A 69 13.43 -12.86 2.24
CA GLU A 69 12.92 -11.93 3.24
C GLU A 69 14.09 -11.13 3.83
N VAL A 70 15.14 -11.81 4.29
CA VAL A 70 16.33 -11.16 4.87
C VAL A 70 17.09 -10.35 3.83
N ILE A 71 17.25 -10.84 2.60
CA ILE A 71 17.93 -10.10 1.53
C ILE A 71 17.15 -8.83 1.16
N VAL A 72 15.83 -8.89 0.99
CA VAL A 72 15.00 -7.73 0.65
C VAL A 72 14.99 -6.74 1.80
N LEU A 73 14.83 -7.20 3.05
CA LEU A 73 14.96 -6.37 4.25
C LEU A 73 16.32 -5.68 4.30
N GLY A 74 17.41 -6.42 4.07
CA GLY A 74 18.76 -5.88 4.02
C GLY A 74 18.94 -4.83 2.92
N ARG A 75 18.41 -5.07 1.72
CA ARG A 75 18.45 -4.13 0.59
C ARG A 75 17.63 -2.86 0.85
N LEU A 76 16.49 -3.00 1.52
CA LEU A 76 15.64 -1.88 1.94
C LEU A 76 16.11 -1.23 3.25
N LYS A 77 17.25 -1.68 3.82
CA LYS A 77 17.77 -1.21 5.12
C LYS A 77 16.75 -1.33 6.26
N TRP A 78 15.88 -2.33 6.19
CA TRP A 78 14.78 -2.56 7.12
C TRP A 78 13.76 -1.41 7.18
N ASP A 79 13.81 -0.46 6.24
CA ASP A 79 12.91 0.69 6.16
C ASP A 79 11.64 0.32 5.38
N LEU A 80 10.82 -0.56 5.98
CA LEU A 80 9.55 -1.06 5.41
C LEU A 80 8.33 -0.20 5.75
N ALA A 81 8.45 0.73 6.70
CA ALA A 81 7.37 1.62 7.13
C ALA A 81 7.14 2.77 6.13
N ALA A 82 7.14 2.43 4.83
CA ALA A 82 6.94 3.37 3.76
C ALA A 82 5.53 3.95 3.81
N VAL A 83 5.43 5.27 3.70
CA VAL A 83 4.15 5.94 3.55
C VAL A 83 3.61 5.67 2.15
N ILE A 84 2.39 5.15 2.08
CA ILE A 84 1.68 4.85 0.83
C ILE A 84 0.40 5.67 0.72
N ALA A 85 -0.13 5.79 -0.50
CA ALA A 85 -1.35 6.55 -0.77
C ALA A 85 -2.57 6.11 0.07
N HIS A 86 -2.60 4.86 0.53
CA HIS A 86 -3.66 4.35 1.41
C HIS A 86 -3.67 5.01 2.80
N ASP A 87 -2.51 5.43 3.32
CA ASP A 87 -2.37 6.00 4.67
C ASP A 87 -3.07 7.35 4.78
N PHE A 88 -3.13 8.10 3.68
CA PHE A 88 -3.81 9.39 3.62
C PHE A 88 -5.34 9.28 3.56
N LEU A 89 -5.89 8.12 3.16
CA LEU A 89 -7.30 7.98 2.86
C LEU A 89 -8.19 8.27 4.08
N ALA A 90 -7.77 7.82 5.27
CA ALA A 90 -8.52 8.08 6.50
C ALA A 90 -8.49 9.56 6.91
N LEU A 91 -7.34 10.22 6.74
CA LEU A 91 -7.15 11.64 7.05
C LEU A 91 -7.98 12.54 6.11
N ILE A 92 -7.95 12.23 4.82
CA ILE A 92 -8.71 12.97 3.80
C ILE A 92 -10.22 12.81 4.04
N LEU A 93 -10.69 11.58 4.29
CA LEU A 93 -12.12 11.32 4.57
C LEU A 93 -12.61 11.97 5.86
N HIS A 94 -11.73 12.18 6.85
CA HIS A 94 -12.08 12.87 8.09
C HIS A 94 -12.31 14.37 7.86
N ARG A 95 -11.57 14.99 6.92
CA ARG A 95 -11.63 16.43 6.63
C ARG A 95 -12.66 16.81 5.57
N LEU A 96 -13.10 15.86 4.75
CA LEU A 96 -14.14 16.09 3.76
C LEU A 96 -15.54 16.07 4.41
N PRO A 97 -16.49 16.91 3.93
CA PRO A 97 -17.87 16.92 4.40
C PRO A 97 -18.67 15.72 3.84
N VAL A 98 -18.19 14.50 4.06
CA VAL A 98 -18.86 13.27 3.61
C VAL A 98 -19.73 12.72 4.74
N PRO A 99 -21.04 12.48 4.49
CA PRO A 99 -21.94 11.84 5.44
C PRO A 99 -21.41 10.48 5.88
N GLN A 100 -21.51 10.17 7.17
CA GLN A 100 -20.92 8.97 7.76
C GLN A 100 -21.40 7.68 7.07
N ASP A 101 -22.66 7.65 6.64
CA ASP A 101 -23.29 6.53 5.94
C ASP A 101 -22.63 6.21 4.59
N ARG A 102 -22.08 7.24 3.92
CA ARG A 102 -21.44 7.10 2.60
C ARG A 102 -19.93 6.89 2.69
N ARG A 103 -19.30 7.16 3.84
CA ARG A 103 -17.84 7.06 4.00
C ARG A 103 -17.31 5.66 3.69
N ALA A 104 -18.02 4.61 4.09
CA ALA A 104 -17.60 3.23 3.83
C ALA A 104 -17.56 2.91 2.32
N LEU A 105 -18.55 3.38 1.57
CA LEU A 105 -18.62 3.20 0.12
C LEU A 105 -17.53 3.99 -0.60
N VAL A 106 -17.37 5.27 -0.23
CA VAL A 106 -16.32 6.15 -0.79
C VAL A 106 -14.93 5.57 -0.50
N LYS A 107 -14.68 5.10 0.72
CA LYS A 107 -13.42 4.44 1.09
C LYS A 107 -13.16 3.21 0.22
N LYS A 108 -14.18 2.34 0.04
CA LYS A 108 -14.06 1.13 -0.78
C LYS A 108 -13.73 1.47 -2.24
N HIS A 109 -14.38 2.49 -2.79
CA HIS A 109 -14.16 2.91 -4.17
C HIS A 109 -12.76 3.53 -4.36
N ALA A 110 -12.34 4.40 -3.43
CA ALA A 110 -10.99 4.97 -3.43
C ALA A 110 -9.91 3.88 -3.36
N GLN A 111 -10.10 2.85 -2.53
CA GLN A 111 -9.17 1.72 -2.45
C GLN A 111 -9.03 0.96 -3.78
N THR A 112 -10.09 0.88 -4.59
CA THR A 112 -10.00 0.29 -5.93
C THR A 112 -9.08 1.10 -6.83
N PHE A 113 -9.21 2.44 -6.85
CA PHE A 113 -8.30 3.29 -7.62
C PHE A 113 -6.86 3.23 -7.13
N LEU A 114 -6.65 3.21 -5.81
CA LEU A 114 -5.31 3.02 -5.24
C LEU A 114 -4.68 1.69 -5.70
N ALA A 115 -5.47 0.62 -5.72
CA ALA A 115 -5.01 -0.67 -6.22
C ALA A 115 -4.70 -0.64 -7.73
N LEU A 116 -5.50 0.07 -8.53
CA LEU A 116 -5.25 0.27 -9.96
C LEU A 116 -3.95 1.06 -10.19
N CYS A 117 -3.68 2.11 -9.40
CA CYS A 117 -2.43 2.86 -9.49
C CYS A 117 -1.22 2.00 -9.12
N ALA A 118 -1.35 1.13 -8.11
CA ALA A 118 -0.27 0.25 -7.67
C ALA A 118 0.08 -0.85 -8.68
N THR A 119 -0.85 -1.26 -9.55
CA THR A 119 -0.60 -2.28 -10.58
C THR A 119 0.04 -1.72 -11.86
N GLY A 120 0.30 -0.41 -11.92
CA GLY A 120 1.01 0.19 -13.06
C GLY A 120 0.19 0.29 -14.33
N LEU A 121 -1.14 0.15 -14.25
CA LEU A 121 -2.00 0.67 -15.32
C LEU A 121 -1.85 2.18 -15.29
N PRO A 122 -1.44 2.84 -16.38
CA PRO A 122 -1.49 4.28 -16.42
C PRO A 122 -2.94 4.66 -16.17
N ALA A 123 -3.18 5.31 -15.02
CA ALA A 123 -4.31 6.22 -14.92
C ALA A 123 -4.02 7.30 -15.96
N SER A 124 -4.38 7.03 -17.21
CA SER A 124 -4.51 8.06 -18.23
C SER A 124 -5.52 9.04 -17.66
N MET A 125 -5.02 10.09 -17.03
CA MET A 125 -5.79 11.29 -16.78
C MET A 125 -6.01 11.89 -18.18
N PRO A 126 -7.22 11.84 -18.74
CA PRO A 126 -7.49 12.59 -19.96
C PRO A 126 -7.58 14.06 -19.54
N GLY A 127 -6.55 14.84 -19.85
CA GLY A 127 -6.53 16.29 -19.64
C GLY A 127 -5.48 16.76 -18.64
N ALA A 128 -4.26 16.92 -19.13
CA ALA A 128 -3.34 17.97 -18.68
C ALA A 128 -2.61 18.43 -19.94
N ASP A 129 -3.21 19.46 -20.55
CA ASP A 129 -2.84 20.25 -21.74
C ASP A 129 -2.74 19.55 -23.11
#